data_AF-A0A7J4MFR1-F1
#
_entry.id   AF-A0A7J4MFR1-F1
#
_cell.length_a   1.000
_cell.length_b   1.000
_cell.length_c   1.000
_cell.angle_alpha   90.00
_cell.angle_beta   90.00
_cell.angle_gamma   90.00
#
_symmetry.space_group_name_H-M   'P 1'
#
loop_
_entity.id
_entity.type
_entity.pdbx_description
1 polymer ?
#
loop_
_entity_poly.entity_id
_entity_poly.type
_entity_poly.pdbx_seq_one_letter_code
_entity_poly.pdbx_strand_id
1 'polypeptide(L)'
;MTNAKDSQTENPNIYYAIILLATGLIIYKWFTEVDKTILINNLIRIGIGILIVLWFFAIIFFYIRGNILQKKKAKIISQILIHTTNFIIILLFIYRISHPHIVSISFILHGSIALILFLYYNYNIPKDIIRLRQEYNTKKFHSRAEKNEIFGLIHTNLDNIGLDELKRKKEYFRSKKYSGEALGQFHKEFESKLQELNYKIKKKLLESEINQIQMTKNIEQKELDKIQTERNEILMNENSKNAVKEYNLTHRTENVILSQRLTKEEKNILRKSKHKQVNEYCAYQKKILTAFVRPIMNHSATHTFLVWSVKRLLEDFDVTKIEEHDTKDADITFIHYNKKYAIEIETGTLLRKERQLKNKVHYLNNKYPKRWFFVVSNRNLQAQYKKYGITTQRNRVSETLQKMLENTHPKKTGVKRQHTD
;
A
#
# COMPACT_ATOMS: atom_id res chain seq x y z
N MET A 1 -43.93 106.12 -56.29
CA MET A 1 -45.11 106.09 -57.17
C MET A 1 -44.67 105.54 -58.52
N THR A 2 -45.03 104.28 -58.83
CA THR A 2 -45.60 103.82 -60.11
C THR A 2 -45.85 102.32 -60.02
N ASN A 3 -47.04 101.94 -60.48
CA ASN A 3 -47.67 100.63 -60.43
C ASN A 3 -47.15 99.65 -61.50
N ALA A 4 -47.36 98.36 -61.19
CA ALA A 4 -47.88 97.28 -62.05
C ALA A 4 -47.07 96.81 -63.28
N LYS A 5 -46.83 95.49 -63.35
CA LYS A 5 -47.75 94.54 -64.00
C LYS A 5 -47.23 93.10 -63.83
N ASP A 6 -48.05 92.26 -63.21
CA ASP A 6 -47.91 90.81 -63.23
C ASP A 6 -48.16 90.28 -64.66
N SER A 7 -47.20 89.53 -65.21
CA SER A 7 -47.37 88.76 -66.45
C SER A 7 -47.70 87.31 -66.12
N GLN A 8 -48.88 86.87 -66.55
CA GLN A 8 -49.38 85.49 -66.42
C GLN A 8 -48.44 84.47 -67.10
N THR A 9 -48.15 83.41 -66.36
CA THR A 9 -47.42 82.21 -66.78
C THR A 9 -48.27 81.32 -67.67
N GLU A 10 -47.80 81.01 -68.89
CA GLU A 10 -48.41 80.01 -69.77
C GLU A 10 -48.18 78.58 -69.24
N ASN A 11 -49.20 77.72 -69.36
CA ASN A 11 -49.21 76.36 -68.83
C ASN A 11 -48.48 75.38 -69.78
N PRO A 12 -47.32 74.81 -69.40
CA PRO A 12 -46.51 73.94 -70.25
C PRO A 12 -47.24 72.66 -70.71
N ASN A 13 -48.34 72.28 -70.05
CA ASN A 13 -49.13 71.10 -70.42
C ASN A 13 -49.85 71.24 -71.77
N ILE A 14 -50.12 72.46 -72.23
CA ILE A 14 -50.74 72.70 -73.55
C ILE A 14 -49.75 72.32 -74.66
N TYR A 15 -48.46 72.65 -74.49
CA TYR A 15 -47.42 72.30 -75.45
C TYR A 15 -47.21 70.77 -75.55
N TYR A 16 -47.23 70.05 -74.42
CA TYR A 16 -47.13 68.60 -74.43
C TYR A 16 -48.32 67.92 -75.13
N ALA A 17 -49.54 68.43 -74.94
CA ALA A 17 -50.72 67.90 -75.62
C ALA A 17 -50.64 68.08 -77.14
N ILE A 18 -50.15 69.24 -77.60
CA ILE A 18 -49.93 69.52 -79.03
C ILE A 18 -48.86 68.59 -79.63
N ILE A 19 -47.74 68.36 -78.92
CA ILE A 19 -46.67 67.45 -79.39
C ILE A 19 -47.17 66.00 -79.47
N LEU A 20 -47.95 65.53 -78.50
CA LEU A 20 -48.50 64.16 -78.47
C LEU A 20 -49.52 63.93 -79.60
N LEU A 21 -50.39 64.92 -79.86
CA LEU A 21 -51.32 64.86 -80.99
C LEU A 21 -50.57 64.85 -82.33
N ALA A 22 -49.54 65.68 -82.48
CA ALA A 22 -48.73 65.72 -83.70
C ALA A 22 -47.97 64.41 -83.95
N THR A 23 -47.34 63.83 -82.91
CA THR A 23 -46.63 62.54 -83.04
C THR A 23 -47.58 61.37 -83.26
N GLY A 24 -48.74 61.36 -82.61
CA GLY A 24 -49.78 60.35 -82.86
C GLY A 24 -50.28 60.35 -84.30
N LEU A 25 -50.47 61.54 -84.90
CA LEU A 25 -50.89 61.68 -86.30
C LEU A 25 -49.79 61.27 -87.29
N ILE A 26 -48.52 61.56 -86.99
CA ILE A 26 -47.37 61.10 -87.81
C ILE A 26 -47.26 59.57 -87.78
N ILE A 27 -47.35 58.96 -86.59
CA ILE A 27 -47.32 57.51 -86.43
C ILE A 27 -48.51 56.87 -87.14
N TYR A 28 -49.71 57.43 -87.01
CA TYR A 28 -50.90 56.93 -87.69
C TYR A 28 -50.75 56.97 -89.21
N LYS A 29 -50.27 58.09 -89.76
CA LYS A 29 -50.02 58.25 -91.20
C LYS A 29 -48.96 57.25 -91.70
N TRP A 30 -47.88 57.07 -90.94
CA TRP A 30 -46.85 56.09 -91.24
C TRP A 30 -47.38 54.66 -91.19
N PHE A 31 -48.25 54.34 -90.23
CA PHE A 31 -48.91 53.03 -90.11
C PHE A 31 -49.92 52.75 -91.21
N THR A 32 -50.49 53.78 -91.84
CA THR A 32 -51.42 53.62 -92.97
C THR A 32 -50.72 53.41 -94.31
N GLU A 33 -49.45 53.79 -94.46
CA GLU A 33 -48.70 53.71 -95.72
C GLU A 33 -47.80 52.46 -95.84
N VAL A 34 -47.60 51.68 -94.78
CA VAL A 34 -46.73 50.48 -94.78
C VAL A 34 -47.55 49.19 -94.98
N ASP A 35 -47.13 48.35 -95.93
CA ASP A 35 -47.74 47.05 -96.23
C ASP A 35 -47.74 46.13 -94.99
N LYS A 36 -48.93 45.97 -94.40
CA LYS A 36 -49.14 45.39 -93.06
C LYS A 36 -48.69 43.93 -92.95
N THR A 37 -48.63 43.21 -94.06
CA THR A 37 -48.40 41.75 -94.05
C THR A 37 -46.94 41.37 -93.74
N ILE A 38 -45.97 42.12 -94.25
CA ILE A 38 -44.55 41.83 -94.04
C ILE A 38 -44.11 42.26 -92.64
N LEU A 39 -44.58 43.41 -92.17
CA LEU A 39 -44.23 43.95 -90.86
C LEU A 39 -44.76 43.06 -89.73
N ILE A 40 -46.03 42.61 -89.84
CA ILE A 40 -46.66 41.73 -88.84
C ILE A 40 -45.95 40.38 -88.75
N ASN A 41 -45.58 39.77 -89.88
CA ASN A 41 -44.88 38.48 -89.87
C ASN A 41 -43.49 38.55 -89.22
N ASN A 42 -42.73 39.61 -89.48
CA ASN A 42 -41.42 39.78 -88.85
C ASN A 42 -41.53 40.13 -87.36
N LEU A 43 -42.50 40.95 -86.96
CA LEU A 43 -42.80 41.24 -85.55
C LEU A 43 -43.18 39.97 -84.78
N ILE A 44 -44.01 39.10 -85.36
CA ILE A 44 -44.40 37.83 -84.73
C ILE A 44 -43.19 36.90 -84.58
N ARG A 45 -42.35 36.76 -85.62
CA ARG A 45 -41.14 35.91 -85.55
C ARG A 45 -40.15 36.39 -84.50
N ILE A 46 -39.90 37.70 -84.44
CA ILE A 46 -39.00 38.30 -83.45
C ILE A 46 -39.61 38.15 -82.04
N GLY A 47 -40.91 38.39 -81.89
CA GLY A 47 -41.62 38.22 -80.62
C GLY A 47 -41.56 36.78 -80.08
N ILE A 48 -41.76 35.78 -80.94
CA ILE A 48 -41.63 34.37 -80.58
C ILE A 48 -40.18 34.04 -80.22
N GLY A 49 -39.20 34.53 -80.99
CA GLY A 49 -37.78 34.34 -80.69
C GLY A 49 -37.39 34.86 -79.31
N ILE A 50 -37.84 36.08 -78.96
CA ILE A 50 -37.60 36.68 -77.64
C ILE A 50 -38.28 35.85 -76.54
N LEU A 51 -39.52 35.40 -76.75
CA LEU A 51 -40.25 34.58 -75.77
C LEU A 51 -39.55 33.25 -75.50
N ILE A 52 -39.02 32.57 -76.53
CA ILE A 52 -38.28 31.31 -76.37
C ILE A 52 -36.99 31.54 -75.58
N VAL A 53 -36.25 32.61 -75.88
CA VAL A 53 -35.02 32.96 -75.16
C VAL A 53 -35.33 33.27 -73.70
N LEU A 54 -36.35 34.07 -73.42
CA LEU A 54 -36.79 34.38 -72.05
C LEU A 54 -37.24 33.12 -71.30
N TRP A 55 -37.94 32.20 -71.96
CA TRP A 55 -38.37 30.94 -71.36
C TRP A 55 -37.18 30.03 -71.04
N PHE A 56 -36.19 29.95 -71.94
CA PHE A 56 -34.96 29.20 -71.71
C PHE A 56 -34.16 29.75 -70.53
N PHE A 57 -34.01 31.08 -70.43
CA PHE A 57 -33.39 31.72 -69.27
C PHE A 57 -34.17 31.48 -67.99
N ALA A 58 -35.51 31.48 -68.02
CA ALA A 58 -36.33 31.17 -66.86
C ALA A 58 -36.10 29.73 -66.34
N ILE A 59 -35.94 28.76 -67.24
CA ILE A 59 -35.63 27.36 -66.90
C ILE A 59 -34.23 27.24 -66.31
N ILE A 60 -33.21 27.84 -66.93
CA ILE A 60 -31.84 27.83 -66.41
C ILE A 60 -31.81 28.46 -65.02
N PHE A 61 -32.47 29.60 -64.85
CA PHE A 61 -32.54 30.29 -63.59
C PHE A 61 -33.30 29.47 -62.53
N PHE A 62 -34.34 28.74 -62.92
CA PHE A 62 -35.04 27.81 -62.04
C PHE A 62 -34.16 26.62 -61.62
N TYR A 63 -33.36 26.05 -62.54
CA TYR A 63 -32.43 24.96 -62.26
C TYR A 63 -31.31 25.38 -61.30
N ILE A 64 -30.67 26.52 -61.58
CA ILE A 64 -29.60 27.07 -60.73
C ILE A 64 -30.15 27.44 -59.34
N ARG A 65 -31.34 28.06 -59.28
CA ARG A 65 -31.89 28.57 -58.02
C ARG A 65 -32.65 27.51 -57.21
N GLY A 66 -33.08 26.42 -57.84
CA GLY A 66 -33.69 25.25 -57.18
C GLY A 66 -32.75 24.57 -56.18
N ASN A 67 -31.43 24.73 -56.33
CA ASN A 67 -30.45 24.29 -55.35
C ASN A 67 -30.37 25.18 -54.08
N ILE A 68 -31.01 26.36 -54.08
CA ILE A 68 -30.76 27.42 -53.08
C ILE A 68 -32.02 27.86 -52.29
N LEU A 69 -33.25 27.61 -52.76
CA LEU A 69 -34.46 28.21 -52.16
C LEU A 69 -35.26 27.32 -51.19
N GLN A 70 -35.76 27.95 -50.11
CA GLN A 70 -36.66 27.35 -49.11
C GLN A 70 -38.06 27.03 -49.68
N LYS A 71 -38.65 25.92 -49.21
CA LYS A 71 -39.92 25.27 -49.65
C LYS A 71 -41.09 26.21 -50.00
N LYS A 72 -41.30 27.32 -49.27
CA LYS A 72 -42.45 28.22 -49.49
C LYS A 72 -42.38 28.98 -50.81
N LYS A 73 -41.18 29.41 -51.24
CA LYS A 73 -41.00 30.19 -52.48
C LYS A 73 -41.08 29.29 -53.73
N ALA A 74 -40.71 28.02 -53.61
CA ALA A 74 -40.82 27.05 -54.70
C ALA A 74 -42.27 26.86 -55.19
N LYS A 75 -43.25 26.83 -54.27
CA LYS A 75 -44.68 26.65 -54.61
C LYS A 75 -45.26 27.80 -55.44
N ILE A 76 -44.90 29.05 -55.10
CA ILE A 76 -45.36 30.23 -55.84
C ILE A 76 -44.73 30.26 -57.23
N ILE A 77 -43.42 30.01 -57.32
CA ILE A 77 -42.71 30.01 -58.60
C ILE A 77 -43.20 28.86 -59.50
N SER A 78 -43.49 27.68 -58.96
CA SER A 78 -44.05 26.57 -59.74
C SER A 78 -45.44 26.89 -60.28
N GLN A 79 -46.29 27.57 -59.48
CA GLN A 79 -47.60 28.02 -59.96
C GLN A 79 -47.46 29.02 -61.10
N ILE A 80 -46.56 30.01 -60.96
CA ILE A 80 -46.27 30.97 -62.03
C ILE A 80 -45.81 30.21 -63.28
N LEU A 81 -44.84 29.31 -63.17
CA LEU A 81 -44.31 28.55 -64.31
C LEU A 81 -45.38 27.71 -65.01
N ILE A 82 -46.29 27.08 -64.25
CA ILE A 82 -47.44 26.35 -64.80
C ILE A 82 -48.35 27.31 -65.58
N HIS A 83 -48.67 28.47 -65.01
CA HIS A 83 -49.49 29.47 -65.68
C HIS A 83 -48.82 30.02 -66.95
N THR A 84 -47.52 30.33 -66.93
CA THR A 84 -46.80 30.79 -68.11
C THR A 84 -46.72 29.69 -69.18
N THR A 85 -46.50 28.44 -68.78
CA THR A 85 -46.46 27.32 -69.72
C THR A 85 -47.83 27.09 -70.37
N ASN A 86 -48.91 27.12 -69.58
CA ASN A 86 -50.27 27.05 -70.10
C ASN A 86 -50.59 28.20 -71.05
N PHE A 87 -50.14 29.42 -70.72
CA PHE A 87 -50.29 30.58 -71.60
C PHE A 87 -49.54 30.41 -72.93
N ILE A 88 -48.30 29.90 -72.89
CA ILE A 88 -47.52 29.58 -74.09
C ILE A 88 -48.22 28.49 -74.92
N ILE A 89 -48.77 27.44 -74.27
CA ILE A 89 -49.54 26.40 -74.96
C ILE A 89 -50.76 27.00 -75.68
N ILE A 90 -51.49 27.91 -75.02
CA ILE A 90 -52.63 28.61 -75.64
C ILE A 90 -52.18 29.46 -76.83
N LEU A 91 -51.08 30.22 -76.70
CA LEU A 91 -50.52 31.00 -77.80
C LEU A 91 -50.07 30.12 -78.98
N LEU A 92 -49.41 29.00 -78.71
CA LEU A 92 -49.02 28.02 -79.72
C LEU A 92 -50.24 27.35 -80.37
N PHE A 93 -51.32 27.14 -79.60
CA PHE A 93 -52.58 26.64 -80.13
C PHE A 93 -53.26 27.64 -81.07
N ILE A 94 -53.26 28.93 -80.72
CA ILE A 94 -53.75 30.00 -81.61
C ILE A 94 -52.89 30.05 -82.88
N TYR A 95 -51.56 29.99 -82.74
CA TYR A 95 -50.64 29.98 -83.88
C TYR A 95 -50.83 28.75 -84.80
N ARG A 96 -51.20 27.60 -84.24
CA ARG A 96 -51.53 26.37 -84.98
C ARG A 96 -52.71 26.55 -85.93
N ILE A 97 -53.73 27.32 -85.53
CA ILE A 97 -54.88 27.62 -86.39
C ILE A 97 -54.40 28.29 -87.69
N SER A 98 -53.32 29.07 -87.60
CA SER A 98 -52.71 29.73 -88.76
C SER A 98 -51.70 28.86 -89.52
N HIS A 99 -51.05 27.88 -88.88
CA HIS A 99 -49.95 27.08 -89.48
C HIS A 99 -49.93 25.61 -88.98
N PRO A 100 -50.73 24.70 -89.56
CA PRO A 100 -51.02 23.39 -88.97
C PRO A 100 -49.86 22.38 -88.98
N HIS A 101 -48.89 22.48 -89.89
CA HIS A 101 -47.89 21.42 -90.12
C HIS A 101 -46.65 21.47 -89.20
N ILE A 102 -46.35 22.61 -88.56
CA ILE A 102 -45.12 22.80 -87.75
C ILE A 102 -45.33 22.38 -86.27
N VAL A 103 -46.58 22.18 -85.83
CA VAL A 103 -46.94 22.20 -84.40
C VAL A 103 -46.93 20.82 -83.71
N SER A 104 -46.93 19.72 -84.46
CA SER A 104 -47.13 18.36 -83.92
C SER A 104 -45.99 17.87 -83.00
N ILE A 105 -44.73 18.16 -83.33
CA ILE A 105 -43.54 17.70 -82.55
C ILE A 105 -43.44 18.47 -81.22
N SER A 106 -43.77 19.78 -81.24
CA SER A 106 -43.74 20.62 -80.05
C SER A 106 -44.73 20.13 -78.99
N PHE A 107 -45.92 19.67 -79.40
CA PHE A 107 -46.92 19.16 -78.47
C PHE A 107 -46.51 17.88 -77.74
N ILE A 108 -45.84 16.95 -78.41
CA ILE A 108 -45.35 15.71 -77.79
C ILE A 108 -44.33 16.06 -76.71
N LEU A 109 -43.37 16.93 -77.02
CA LEU A 109 -42.34 17.35 -76.07
C LEU A 109 -42.95 18.08 -74.85
N HIS A 110 -43.88 19.01 -75.08
CA HIS A 110 -44.57 19.72 -73.99
C HIS A 110 -45.44 18.77 -73.15
N GLY A 111 -46.14 17.83 -73.77
CA GLY A 111 -46.92 16.81 -73.09
C GLY A 111 -46.06 15.91 -72.21
N SER A 112 -44.88 15.48 -72.70
CA SER A 112 -43.93 14.69 -71.90
C SER A 112 -43.39 15.47 -70.70
N ILE A 113 -43.01 16.74 -70.89
CA ILE A 113 -42.53 17.60 -69.78
C ILE A 113 -43.63 17.83 -68.75
N ALA A 114 -44.87 18.12 -69.19
CA ALA A 114 -46.01 18.32 -68.31
C ALA A 114 -46.34 17.04 -67.52
N LEU A 115 -46.28 15.87 -68.14
CA LEU A 115 -46.49 14.58 -67.48
C LEU A 115 -45.39 14.32 -66.43
N ILE A 116 -44.11 14.56 -66.74
CA ILE A 116 -43.00 14.41 -65.79
C ILE A 116 -43.20 15.34 -64.58
N LEU A 117 -43.56 16.60 -64.81
CA LEU A 117 -43.84 17.56 -63.74
C LEU A 117 -45.07 17.16 -62.91
N PHE A 118 -46.13 16.67 -63.57
CA PHE A 118 -47.34 16.15 -62.91
C PHE A 118 -47.00 14.97 -62.02
N LEU A 119 -46.25 13.99 -62.52
CA LEU A 119 -45.79 12.83 -61.74
C LEU A 119 -44.90 13.28 -60.57
N TYR A 120 -43.95 14.20 -60.80
CA TYR A 120 -43.07 14.74 -59.77
C TYR A 120 -43.84 15.42 -58.63
N TYR A 121 -44.86 16.23 -58.94
CA TYR A 121 -45.62 16.95 -57.92
C TYR A 121 -46.70 16.11 -57.23
N ASN A 122 -47.44 15.28 -57.98
CA ASN A 122 -48.58 14.54 -57.42
C ASN A 122 -48.18 13.27 -56.67
N TYR A 123 -47.07 12.61 -57.03
CA TYR A 123 -46.63 11.38 -56.35
C TYR A 123 -45.81 11.62 -55.07
N ASN A 124 -45.77 12.83 -54.51
CA ASN A 124 -45.00 13.16 -53.31
C ASN A 124 -43.49 12.78 -53.36
N ILE A 125 -42.94 12.50 -54.55
CA ILE A 125 -41.53 12.16 -54.78
C ILE A 125 -40.55 13.12 -54.06
N PRO A 126 -40.81 14.45 -54.00
CA PRO A 126 -39.94 15.37 -53.26
C PRO A 126 -39.93 15.12 -51.75
N LYS A 127 -41.04 14.67 -51.14
CA LYS A 127 -41.09 14.39 -49.70
C LYS A 127 -40.30 13.15 -49.36
N ASP A 128 -40.40 12.08 -50.15
CA ASP A 128 -39.65 10.85 -49.93
C ASP A 128 -38.15 11.05 -50.16
N ILE A 129 -37.76 11.79 -51.20
CA ILE A 129 -36.36 12.16 -51.43
C ILE A 129 -35.82 13.01 -50.27
N ILE A 130 -36.59 13.98 -49.77
CA ILE A 130 -36.19 14.79 -48.62
C ILE A 130 -36.08 13.94 -47.35
N ARG A 131 -37.03 13.04 -47.09
CA ARG A 131 -36.99 12.12 -45.94
C ARG A 131 -35.77 11.22 -46.02
N LEU A 132 -35.53 10.57 -47.15
CA LEU A 132 -34.35 9.71 -47.38
C LEU A 132 -33.05 10.50 -47.22
N ARG A 133 -33.00 11.75 -47.70
CA ARG A 133 -31.83 12.64 -47.51
C ARG A 133 -31.65 13.05 -46.05
N GLN A 134 -32.74 13.31 -45.32
CA GLN A 134 -32.69 13.61 -43.89
C GLN A 134 -32.24 12.40 -43.10
N GLU A 135 -32.81 11.22 -43.33
CA GLU A 135 -32.38 9.96 -42.71
C GLU A 135 -30.92 9.65 -43.01
N TYR A 136 -30.48 9.83 -44.26
CA TYR A 136 -29.09 9.68 -44.65
C TYR A 136 -28.19 10.68 -43.93
N ASN A 137 -28.56 11.95 -43.87
CA ASN A 137 -27.79 12.98 -43.16
C ASN A 137 -27.73 12.71 -41.65
N THR A 138 -28.83 12.27 -41.05
CA THR A 138 -28.88 11.89 -39.62
C THR A 138 -28.01 10.67 -39.35
N LYS A 139 -28.10 9.62 -40.18
CA LYS A 139 -27.21 8.45 -40.10
C LYS A 139 -25.74 8.84 -40.25
N LYS A 140 -25.42 9.70 -41.23
CA LYS A 140 -24.07 10.23 -41.46
C LYS A 140 -23.57 11.07 -40.29
N PHE A 141 -24.43 11.88 -39.69
CA PHE A 141 -24.11 12.68 -38.51
C PHE A 141 -23.83 11.78 -37.30
N HIS A 142 -24.68 10.79 -37.02
CA HIS A 142 -24.46 9.80 -35.97
C HIS A 142 -23.18 9.01 -36.20
N SER A 143 -22.94 8.52 -37.43
CA SER A 143 -21.70 7.81 -37.77
C SER A 143 -20.46 8.69 -37.55
N ARG A 144 -20.52 9.99 -37.86
CA ARG A 144 -19.42 10.92 -37.60
C ARG A 144 -19.17 11.14 -36.11
N ALA A 145 -20.23 11.27 -35.30
CA ALA A 145 -20.12 11.39 -33.85
C ALA A 145 -19.50 10.12 -33.23
N GLU A 146 -19.99 8.94 -33.64
CA GLU A 146 -19.44 7.64 -33.24
C GLU A 146 -17.95 7.50 -33.63
N LYS A 147 -17.58 7.88 -34.85
CA LYS A 147 -16.17 7.89 -35.31
C LYS A 147 -15.29 8.77 -34.44
N ASN A 148 -15.77 9.97 -34.08
CA ASN A 148 -15.00 10.89 -33.23
C ASN A 148 -14.80 10.32 -31.81
N GLU A 149 -15.80 9.65 -31.24
CA GLU A 149 -15.68 8.99 -29.94
C GLU A 149 -14.70 7.81 -29.98
N ILE A 150 -14.80 6.95 -31.00
CA ILE A 150 -13.87 5.83 -31.23
C ILE A 150 -12.44 6.36 -31.37
N PHE A 151 -12.26 7.39 -32.20
CA PHE A 151 -10.97 8.05 -32.40
C PHE A 151 -10.43 8.63 -31.09
N GLY A 152 -11.29 9.27 -30.28
CA GLY A 152 -10.95 9.78 -28.96
C GLY A 152 -10.42 8.69 -28.03
N LEU A 153 -11.05 7.50 -28.00
CA LEU A 153 -10.54 6.38 -27.21
C LEU A 153 -9.19 5.87 -27.72
N ILE A 154 -9.05 5.66 -29.03
CA ILE A 154 -7.82 5.15 -29.66
C ILE A 154 -6.61 6.02 -29.27
N HIS A 155 -6.79 7.34 -29.28
CA HIS A 155 -5.73 8.32 -29.00
C HIS A 155 -5.61 8.69 -27.51
N THR A 156 -6.48 8.17 -26.64
CA THR A 156 -6.36 8.40 -25.20
C THR A 156 -5.13 7.68 -24.65
N ASN A 157 -4.25 8.42 -23.98
CA ASN A 157 -3.16 7.83 -23.21
C ASN A 157 -3.70 7.22 -21.91
N LEU A 158 -3.66 5.88 -21.81
CA LEU A 158 -4.24 5.13 -20.70
C LEU A 158 -3.34 5.09 -19.45
N ASP A 159 -2.06 5.45 -19.56
CA ASP A 159 -1.09 5.33 -18.46
C ASP A 159 -1.41 6.27 -17.29
N ASN A 160 -1.86 7.48 -17.61
CA ASN A 160 -2.11 8.55 -16.65
C ASN A 160 -3.52 8.51 -16.03
N ILE A 161 -4.35 7.52 -16.42
CA ILE A 161 -5.74 7.44 -15.99
C ILE A 161 -5.86 6.59 -14.72
N GLY A 162 -6.65 7.06 -13.74
CA GLY A 162 -6.95 6.32 -12.51
C GLY A 162 -7.72 5.03 -12.77
N LEU A 163 -7.60 4.03 -11.89
CA LEU A 163 -8.25 2.73 -12.04
C LEU A 163 -9.77 2.83 -12.23
N ASP A 164 -10.44 3.69 -11.45
CA ASP A 164 -11.89 3.87 -11.53
C ASP A 164 -12.32 4.51 -12.84
N GLU A 165 -11.53 5.44 -13.37
CA GLU A 165 -11.80 6.04 -14.67
C GLU A 165 -11.56 5.05 -15.82
N LEU A 166 -10.54 4.20 -15.74
CA LEU A 166 -10.34 3.11 -16.70
C LEU A 166 -11.55 2.14 -16.71
N LYS A 167 -12.06 1.76 -15.52
CA LYS A 167 -13.26 0.92 -15.39
C LYS A 167 -14.49 1.58 -16.00
N ARG A 168 -14.73 2.87 -15.69
CA ARG A 168 -15.86 3.65 -16.25
C ARG A 168 -15.77 3.75 -17.77
N LYS A 169 -14.58 4.04 -18.32
CA LYS A 169 -14.36 4.06 -19.78
C LYS A 169 -14.66 2.70 -20.39
N LYS A 170 -14.16 1.61 -19.81
CA LYS A 170 -14.43 0.24 -20.30
C LYS A 170 -15.93 -0.05 -20.34
N GLU A 171 -16.65 0.26 -19.27
CA GLU A 171 -18.09 0.03 -19.18
C GLU A 171 -18.87 0.88 -20.19
N TYR A 172 -18.50 2.16 -20.32
CA TYR A 172 -19.06 3.06 -21.34
C TYR A 172 -18.93 2.50 -22.75
N PHE A 173 -17.70 2.11 -23.15
CA PHE A 173 -17.47 1.60 -24.51
C PHE A 173 -18.04 0.19 -24.74
N ARG A 174 -18.17 -0.64 -23.70
CA ARG A 174 -18.78 -1.98 -23.79
C ARG A 174 -20.31 -1.93 -23.92
N SER A 175 -20.95 -0.95 -23.26
CA SER A 175 -22.41 -0.79 -23.27
C SER A 175 -22.94 -0.14 -24.56
N LYS A 176 -22.09 0.60 -25.28
CA LYS A 176 -22.47 1.32 -26.49
C LYS A 176 -22.37 0.42 -27.73
N LYS A 177 -23.43 0.38 -28.55
CA LYS A 177 -23.45 -0.30 -29.85
C LYS A 177 -23.11 0.71 -30.95
N TYR A 178 -21.98 0.51 -31.63
CA TYR A 178 -21.54 1.36 -32.73
C TYR A 178 -22.05 0.82 -34.07
N SER A 179 -22.39 1.71 -34.99
CA SER A 179 -22.76 1.33 -36.36
C SER A 179 -21.56 0.72 -37.10
N GLY A 180 -21.81 -0.25 -38.00
CA GLY A 180 -20.75 -0.87 -38.80
C GLY A 180 -19.99 0.14 -39.66
N GLU A 181 -20.67 1.19 -40.13
CA GLU A 181 -20.04 2.29 -40.90
C GLU A 181 -19.09 3.15 -40.04
N ALA A 182 -19.40 3.33 -38.74
CA ALA A 182 -18.52 4.03 -37.82
C ALA A 182 -17.28 3.20 -37.47
N LEU A 183 -17.48 1.91 -37.21
CA LEU A 183 -16.39 0.97 -36.90
C LEU A 183 -15.47 0.70 -38.09
N GLY A 184 -15.99 0.69 -39.32
CA GLY A 184 -15.33 0.19 -40.53
C GLY A 184 -13.80 0.33 -40.56
N GLN A 185 -13.30 1.56 -40.62
CA GLN A 185 -11.85 1.82 -40.73
C GLN A 185 -11.07 1.67 -39.41
N PHE A 186 -11.74 1.73 -38.26
CA PHE A 186 -11.13 1.75 -36.93
C PHE A 186 -11.29 0.43 -36.16
N HIS A 187 -12.01 -0.56 -36.70
CA HIS A 187 -12.46 -1.72 -35.94
C HIS A 187 -11.29 -2.44 -35.25
N LYS A 188 -10.20 -2.71 -35.98
CA LYS A 188 -9.01 -3.38 -35.44
C LYS A 188 -8.32 -2.57 -34.34
N GLU A 189 -8.19 -1.27 -34.55
CA GLU A 189 -7.54 -0.35 -33.60
C GLU A 189 -8.38 -0.17 -32.33
N PHE A 190 -9.70 -0.07 -32.48
CA PHE A 190 -10.65 0.01 -31.39
C PHE A 190 -10.63 -1.26 -30.52
N GLU A 191 -10.69 -2.43 -31.14
CA GLU A 191 -10.58 -3.71 -30.42
C GLU A 191 -9.23 -3.85 -29.70
N SER A 192 -8.13 -3.51 -30.39
CA SER A 192 -6.80 -3.49 -29.78
C SER A 192 -6.74 -2.55 -28.58
N LYS A 193 -7.35 -1.36 -28.66
CA LYS A 193 -7.40 -0.41 -27.56
C LYS A 193 -8.25 -0.90 -26.39
N LEU A 194 -9.36 -1.60 -26.65
CA LEU A 194 -10.16 -2.23 -25.60
C LEU A 194 -9.39 -3.36 -24.88
N GLN A 195 -8.57 -4.12 -25.60
CA GLN A 195 -7.66 -5.10 -25.00
C GLN A 195 -6.58 -4.42 -24.14
N GLU A 196 -5.98 -3.34 -24.65
CA GLU A 196 -5.02 -2.53 -23.88
C GLU A 196 -5.67 -2.00 -22.58
N LEU A 197 -6.89 -1.48 -22.67
CA LEU A 197 -7.67 -1.01 -21.53
C LEU A 197 -7.90 -2.12 -20.50
N ASN A 198 -8.28 -3.32 -20.93
CA ASN A 198 -8.43 -4.48 -20.05
C ASN A 198 -7.12 -4.86 -19.35
N TYR A 199 -6.02 -4.87 -20.10
CA TYR A 199 -4.69 -5.17 -19.56
C TYR A 199 -4.28 -4.13 -18.51
N LYS A 200 -4.47 -2.83 -18.78
CA LYS A 200 -4.13 -1.75 -17.84
C LYS A 200 -4.97 -1.82 -16.56
N ILE A 201 -6.27 -2.12 -16.66
CA ILE A 201 -7.15 -2.34 -15.49
C ILE A 201 -6.61 -3.50 -14.65
N LYS A 202 -6.29 -4.64 -15.28
CA LYS A 202 -5.74 -5.81 -14.58
C LYS A 202 -4.41 -5.50 -13.89
N LYS A 203 -3.52 -4.78 -14.58
CA LYS A 203 -2.23 -4.35 -14.04
C LYS A 203 -2.38 -3.46 -12.81
N LYS A 204 -3.22 -2.41 -12.87
CA LYS A 204 -3.45 -1.51 -11.74
C LYS A 204 -4.15 -2.19 -10.56
N LEU A 205 -5.03 -3.16 -10.81
CA LEU A 205 -5.60 -4.00 -9.75
C LEU A 205 -4.52 -4.79 -9.02
N LEU A 206 -3.64 -5.47 -9.77
CA LEU A 206 -2.53 -6.23 -9.20
C LEU A 206 -1.56 -5.34 -8.41
N GLU A 207 -1.24 -4.14 -8.93
CA GLU A 207 -0.40 -3.16 -8.22
C GLU A 207 -1.05 -2.72 -6.90
N SER A 208 -2.38 -2.49 -6.90
CA SER A 208 -3.12 -2.16 -5.68
C SER A 208 -3.09 -3.31 -4.66
N GLU A 209 -3.26 -4.56 -5.11
CA GLU A 209 -3.18 -5.75 -4.24
C GLU A 209 -1.77 -5.92 -3.65
N ILE A 210 -0.72 -5.76 -4.46
CA ILE A 210 0.67 -5.81 -4.00
C ILE A 210 0.93 -4.74 -2.94
N ASN A 211 0.46 -3.51 -3.16
CA ASN A 211 0.62 -2.42 -2.20
C ASN A 211 -0.11 -2.71 -0.88
N GLN A 212 -1.31 -3.30 -0.94
CA GLN A 212 -2.03 -3.72 0.27
C GLN A 212 -1.27 -4.83 1.02
N ILE A 213 -0.76 -5.84 0.32
CA ILE A 213 0.04 -6.92 0.91
C ILE A 213 1.31 -6.36 1.58
N GLN A 214 2.00 -5.43 0.92
CA GLN A 214 3.18 -4.77 1.49
C GLN A 214 2.84 -3.95 2.74
N MET A 215 1.71 -3.23 2.72
CA MET A 215 1.24 -2.47 3.87
C MET A 215 0.92 -3.39 5.06
N THR A 216 0.20 -4.49 4.84
CA THR A 216 -0.09 -5.49 5.87
C THR A 216 1.19 -6.12 6.43
N LYS A 217 2.12 -6.53 5.56
CA LYS A 217 3.42 -7.08 5.96
C LYS A 217 4.20 -6.10 6.85
N ASN A 218 4.18 -4.80 6.53
CA ASN A 218 4.85 -3.79 7.33
C ASN A 218 4.20 -3.58 8.71
N ILE A 219 2.87 -3.74 8.81
CA ILE A 219 2.15 -3.68 10.09
C ILE A 219 2.52 -4.90 10.95
N GLU A 220 2.44 -6.10 10.38
CA GLU A 220 2.79 -7.35 11.07
C GLU A 220 4.24 -7.36 11.55
N GLN A 221 5.17 -6.85 10.74
CA GLN A 221 6.58 -6.74 11.14
C GLN A 221 6.77 -5.83 12.36
N LYS A 222 6.08 -4.67 12.40
CA LYS A 222 6.13 -3.76 13.55
C LYS A 222 5.58 -4.39 14.82
N GLU A 223 4.51 -5.18 14.71
CA GLU A 223 3.96 -5.91 15.87
C GLU A 223 4.93 -6.98 16.37
N LEU A 224 5.58 -7.72 15.47
CA LEU A 224 6.58 -8.72 15.82
C LEU A 224 7.77 -8.09 16.56
N ASP A 225 8.27 -6.96 16.07
CA ASP A 225 9.39 -6.24 16.69
C ASP A 225 9.03 -5.75 18.10
N LYS A 226 7.78 -5.29 18.30
CA LYS A 226 7.26 -4.91 19.62
C LYS A 226 7.23 -6.09 20.58
N ILE A 227 6.70 -7.24 20.15
CA ILE A 227 6.64 -8.47 20.95
C ILE A 227 8.05 -8.95 21.34
N GLN A 228 9.02 -8.88 20.42
CA GLN A 228 10.40 -9.24 20.70
C GLN A 228 11.03 -8.33 21.76
N THR A 229 10.74 -7.03 21.70
CA THR A 229 11.22 -6.04 22.67
C THR A 229 10.66 -6.33 24.06
N GLU A 230 9.35 -6.52 24.18
CA GLU A 230 8.68 -6.87 25.45
C GLU A 230 9.22 -8.17 26.05
N ARG A 231 9.45 -9.19 25.21
CA ARG A 231 10.05 -10.46 25.63
C ARG A 231 11.45 -10.26 26.22
N ASN A 232 12.28 -9.43 25.58
CA ASN A 232 13.64 -9.16 26.04
C ASN A 232 13.66 -8.42 27.38
N GLU A 233 12.74 -7.46 27.58
CA GLU A 233 12.59 -6.75 28.85
C GLU A 233 12.19 -7.69 30.00
N ILE A 234 11.25 -8.62 29.75
CA ILE A 234 10.84 -9.64 30.73
C ILE A 234 12.04 -10.53 31.11
N LEU A 235 12.80 -11.00 30.12
CA LEU A 235 13.99 -11.83 30.35
C LEU A 235 15.07 -11.09 31.15
N MET A 236 15.29 -9.80 30.87
CA MET A 236 16.24 -8.97 31.63
C MET A 236 15.79 -8.77 33.08
N ASN A 237 14.48 -8.61 33.33
CA ASN A 237 13.92 -8.50 34.67
C ASN A 237 14.06 -9.81 35.47
N GLU A 238 13.77 -10.96 34.85
CA GLU A 238 13.95 -12.27 35.51
C GLU A 238 15.43 -12.57 35.81
N ASN A 239 16.34 -12.28 34.87
CA ASN A 239 17.77 -12.45 35.10
C ASN A 239 18.26 -11.53 36.23
N SER A 240 17.79 -10.28 36.27
CA SER A 240 18.11 -9.33 37.35
C SER A 240 17.60 -9.82 38.70
N LYS A 241 16.36 -10.32 38.77
CA LYS A 241 15.80 -10.92 40.00
C LYS A 241 16.61 -12.13 40.45
N ASN A 242 17.01 -13.00 39.52
CA ASN A 242 17.84 -14.16 39.83
C ASN A 242 19.24 -13.77 40.32
N ALA A 243 19.86 -12.74 39.73
CA ALA A 243 21.15 -12.22 40.16
C ALA A 243 21.07 -11.61 41.57
N VAL A 244 20.00 -10.86 41.88
CA VAL A 244 19.76 -10.32 43.23
C VAL A 244 19.53 -11.45 44.25
N LYS A 245 18.75 -12.49 43.89
CA LYS A 245 18.58 -13.68 44.74
C LYS A 245 19.90 -14.41 44.97
N GLU A 246 20.70 -14.63 43.92
CA GLU A 246 22.02 -15.24 44.00
C GLU A 246 22.94 -14.43 44.91
N TYR A 247 22.98 -13.11 44.74
CA TYR A 247 23.73 -12.21 45.61
C TYR A 247 23.27 -12.36 47.05
N ASN A 248 21.97 -12.29 47.35
CA ASN A 248 21.46 -12.42 48.72
C ASN A 248 21.78 -13.78 49.37
N LEU A 249 21.80 -14.86 48.59
CA LEU A 249 22.17 -16.19 49.06
C LEU A 249 23.68 -16.31 49.33
N THR A 250 24.51 -15.66 48.52
CA THR A 250 25.98 -15.84 48.52
C THR A 250 26.76 -14.72 49.20
N HIS A 251 26.13 -13.57 49.43
CA HIS A 251 26.71 -12.41 50.11
C HIS A 251 26.77 -12.60 51.62
N ARG A 252 25.95 -13.50 52.17
CA ARG A 252 26.17 -14.00 53.54
C ARG A 252 27.55 -14.64 53.53
N THR A 253 28.44 -14.16 54.39
CA THR A 253 29.87 -14.51 54.47
C THR A 253 30.18 -16.00 54.71
N GLU A 254 29.17 -16.87 54.69
CA GLU A 254 29.30 -18.30 54.95
C GLU A 254 29.42 -19.07 53.63
N ASN A 255 30.53 -19.78 53.45
CA ASN A 255 30.74 -20.67 52.31
C ASN A 255 29.89 -21.95 52.36
N VAL A 256 29.07 -22.14 53.40
CA VAL A 256 28.23 -23.32 53.64
C VAL A 256 26.80 -22.89 53.92
N ILE A 257 25.86 -23.36 53.09
CA ILE A 257 24.43 -23.06 53.22
C ILE A 257 23.66 -24.37 53.42
N LEU A 258 22.98 -24.51 54.56
CA LEU A 258 22.23 -25.73 54.88
C LEU A 258 21.03 -25.91 53.95
N SER A 259 20.91 -27.08 53.32
CA SER A 259 19.87 -27.36 52.32
C SER A 259 18.45 -27.34 52.89
N GLN A 260 18.29 -27.47 54.21
CA GLN A 260 17.00 -27.44 54.89
C GLN A 260 16.38 -26.03 54.92
N ARG A 261 17.20 -24.98 54.77
CA ARG A 261 16.78 -23.58 54.80
C ARG A 261 16.49 -23.01 53.40
N LEU A 262 16.52 -23.86 52.37
CA LEU A 262 16.45 -23.44 50.97
C LEU A 262 15.22 -23.99 50.26
N THR A 263 14.55 -23.12 49.53
CA THR A 263 13.52 -23.45 48.55
C THR A 263 14.11 -24.18 47.34
N LYS A 264 13.25 -24.80 46.51
CA LYS A 264 13.68 -25.48 45.28
C LYS A 264 14.34 -24.53 44.28
N GLU A 265 13.84 -23.29 44.19
CA GLU A 265 14.38 -22.25 43.33
C GLU A 265 15.80 -21.85 43.77
N GLU A 266 16.01 -21.57 45.06
CA GLU A 266 17.31 -21.20 45.61
C GLU A 266 18.34 -22.32 45.44
N LYS A 267 17.95 -23.60 45.61
CA LYS A 267 18.82 -24.75 45.33
C LYS A 267 19.28 -24.77 43.88
N ASN A 268 18.41 -24.43 42.92
CA ASN A 268 18.78 -24.36 41.51
C ASN A 268 19.72 -23.19 41.22
N ILE A 269 19.48 -22.02 41.85
CA ILE A 269 20.39 -20.86 41.77
C ILE A 269 21.78 -21.23 42.31
N LEU A 270 21.86 -21.91 43.46
CA LEU A 270 23.14 -22.35 44.04
C LEU A 270 23.90 -23.35 43.17
N ARG A 271 23.19 -24.28 42.51
CA ARG A 271 23.81 -25.20 41.53
C ARG A 271 24.40 -24.45 40.34
N LYS A 272 23.70 -23.44 39.82
CA LYS A 272 24.18 -22.59 38.72
C LYS A 272 25.39 -21.74 39.12
N SER A 273 25.40 -21.24 40.35
CA SER A 273 26.50 -20.45 40.94
C SER A 273 27.68 -21.29 41.46
N LYS A 274 27.84 -22.53 40.94
CA LYS A 274 28.96 -23.44 41.23
C LYS A 274 29.06 -23.93 42.69
N HIS A 275 28.00 -23.80 43.50
CA HIS A 275 27.97 -24.46 44.81
C HIS A 275 27.76 -25.96 44.62
N LYS A 276 28.55 -26.76 45.34
CA LYS A 276 28.44 -28.22 45.32
C LYS A 276 27.54 -28.68 46.45
N GLN A 277 26.54 -29.49 46.12
CA GLN A 277 25.72 -30.15 47.12
C GLN A 277 26.53 -31.30 47.74
N VAL A 278 26.66 -31.33 49.06
CA VAL A 278 27.37 -32.37 49.81
C VAL A 278 26.49 -32.93 50.93
N ASN A 279 26.73 -34.19 51.28
CA ASN A 279 26.10 -34.87 52.41
C ASN A 279 27.21 -35.29 53.38
N GLU A 280 27.46 -34.45 54.38
CA GLU A 280 28.63 -34.60 55.25
C GLU A 280 28.24 -34.62 56.72
N TYR A 281 29.02 -35.35 57.51
CA TYR A 281 28.81 -35.38 58.95
C TYR A 281 29.29 -34.07 59.58
N CYS A 282 28.39 -33.39 60.27
CA CYS A 282 28.67 -32.14 60.97
C CYS A 282 29.23 -32.44 62.37
N ALA A 283 30.46 -32.01 62.65
CA ALA A 283 31.09 -32.21 63.97
C ALA A 283 30.32 -31.53 65.11
N TYR A 284 29.70 -30.38 64.82
CA TYR A 284 28.85 -29.64 65.76
C TYR A 284 27.53 -30.36 66.06
N GLN A 285 26.72 -30.63 65.03
CA GLN A 285 25.37 -31.22 65.22
C GLN A 285 25.37 -32.75 65.40
N LYS A 286 26.54 -33.40 65.28
CA LYS A 286 26.73 -34.85 65.41
C LYS A 286 25.84 -35.71 64.48
N LYS A 287 25.44 -35.17 63.33
CA LYS A 287 24.61 -35.85 62.31
C LYS A 287 25.04 -35.50 60.89
N ILE A 288 24.61 -36.28 59.91
CA ILE A 288 24.82 -36.00 58.48
C ILE A 288 23.88 -34.87 58.05
N LEU A 289 24.43 -33.83 57.44
CA LEU A 289 23.68 -32.71 56.89
C LEU A 289 23.89 -32.63 55.38
N THR A 290 22.82 -32.26 54.69
CA THR A 290 22.89 -31.82 53.29
C THR A 290 23.12 -30.33 53.24
N ALA A 291 24.18 -29.89 52.56
CA ALA A 291 24.51 -28.48 52.41
C ALA A 291 24.99 -28.16 50.98
N PHE A 292 24.82 -26.90 50.59
CA PHE A 292 25.45 -26.32 49.41
C PHE A 292 26.70 -25.59 49.85
N VAL A 293 27.84 -26.01 49.30
CA VAL A 293 29.15 -25.51 49.71
C VAL A 293 29.81 -24.85 48.52
N ARG A 294 30.27 -23.61 48.71
CA ARG A 294 31.18 -22.94 47.79
C ARG A 294 32.60 -23.35 48.16
N PRO A 295 33.28 -24.18 47.36
CA PRO A 295 34.66 -24.51 47.65
C PRO A 295 35.51 -23.22 47.61
N ILE A 296 36.29 -22.99 48.66
CA ILE A 296 37.23 -21.87 48.71
C ILE A 296 38.53 -22.32 48.05
N MET A 297 39.01 -21.57 47.05
CA MET A 297 40.25 -21.87 46.33
C MET A 297 40.35 -23.33 45.83
N ASN A 298 41.36 -24.08 46.33
CA ASN A 298 41.69 -25.46 45.98
C ASN A 298 41.14 -26.49 46.97
N HIS A 299 40.36 -26.07 47.96
CA HIS A 299 39.76 -26.98 48.93
C HIS A 299 38.59 -27.74 48.31
N SER A 300 38.40 -28.99 48.72
CA SER A 300 37.20 -29.74 48.33
C SER A 300 35.97 -29.20 49.09
N ALA A 301 34.78 -29.44 48.55
CA ALA A 301 33.53 -29.08 49.23
C ALA A 301 33.40 -29.81 50.59
N THR A 302 33.84 -31.06 50.67
CA THR A 302 33.91 -31.84 51.92
C THR A 302 34.85 -31.19 52.94
N HIS A 303 36.04 -30.76 52.53
CA HIS A 303 36.98 -30.10 53.43
C HIS A 303 36.40 -28.78 53.95
N THR A 304 35.88 -27.94 53.04
CA THR A 304 35.25 -26.64 53.39
C THR A 304 34.09 -26.83 54.37
N PHE A 305 33.25 -27.85 54.15
CA PHE A 305 32.16 -28.18 55.06
C PHE A 305 32.66 -28.60 56.46
N LEU A 306 33.72 -29.43 56.51
CA LEU A 306 34.28 -29.89 57.78
C LEU A 306 34.90 -28.74 58.56
N VAL A 307 35.64 -27.84 57.92
CA VAL A 307 36.19 -26.61 58.52
C VAL A 307 35.08 -25.80 59.18
N TRP A 308 34.03 -25.50 58.41
CA TRP A 308 32.84 -24.82 58.93
C TRP A 308 32.22 -25.54 60.14
N SER A 309 32.07 -26.86 60.06
CA SER A 309 31.43 -27.64 61.13
C SER A 309 32.26 -27.70 62.41
N VAL A 310 33.59 -27.71 62.31
CA VAL A 310 34.49 -27.72 63.47
C VAL A 310 34.61 -26.33 64.07
N LYS A 311 34.63 -25.27 63.25
CA LYS A 311 34.57 -23.90 63.74
C LYS A 311 33.29 -23.66 64.55
N ARG A 312 32.13 -24.06 64.04
CA ARG A 312 30.86 -23.99 64.78
C ARG A 312 30.90 -24.74 66.10
N LEU A 313 31.57 -25.91 66.13
CA LEU A 313 31.78 -26.65 67.37
C LEU A 313 32.67 -25.91 68.37
N LEU A 314 33.70 -25.20 67.92
CA LEU A 314 34.58 -24.42 68.80
C LEU A 314 33.86 -23.25 69.47
N GLU A 315 32.80 -22.71 68.86
CA GLU A 315 31.98 -21.64 69.44
C GLU A 315 31.28 -22.07 70.75
N ASP A 316 31.11 -23.38 70.99
CA ASP A 316 30.57 -23.94 72.24
C ASP A 316 31.61 -24.09 73.36
N PHE A 317 32.90 -23.87 73.08
CA PHE A 317 33.98 -23.96 74.05
C PHE A 317 34.41 -22.57 74.52
N ASP A 318 35.02 -22.50 75.72
CA ASP A 318 35.61 -21.28 76.27
C ASP A 318 36.93 -20.93 75.54
N VAL A 319 36.82 -20.56 74.26
CA VAL A 319 37.95 -20.21 73.37
C VAL A 319 37.67 -18.87 72.70
N THR A 320 38.73 -18.19 72.27
CA THR A 320 38.66 -16.86 71.64
C THR A 320 39.47 -16.84 70.35
N LYS A 321 39.25 -15.81 69.51
CA LYS A 321 39.99 -15.59 68.25
C LYS A 321 40.05 -16.82 67.34
N ILE A 322 38.87 -17.40 67.04
CA ILE A 322 38.77 -18.52 66.09
C ILE A 322 38.99 -17.99 64.67
N GLU A 323 40.11 -18.37 64.06
CA GLU A 323 40.54 -17.94 62.73
C GLU A 323 40.58 -19.16 61.79
N GLU A 324 40.02 -19.01 60.59
CA GLU A 324 40.18 -19.97 59.49
C GLU A 324 41.39 -19.56 58.65
N HIS A 325 42.19 -20.53 58.21
CA HIS A 325 43.33 -20.27 57.34
C HIS A 325 43.27 -21.12 56.08
N ASP A 326 43.62 -20.48 54.98
CA ASP A 326 43.55 -21.01 53.63
C ASP A 326 44.90 -21.58 53.15
N THR A 327 45.99 -21.42 53.92
CA THR A 327 47.36 -21.55 53.41
C THR A 327 48.27 -22.43 54.28
N LYS A 328 49.51 -21.98 54.54
CA LYS A 328 50.57 -22.75 55.20
C LYS A 328 50.24 -23.06 56.67
N ASP A 329 49.40 -22.24 57.30
CA ASP A 329 48.98 -22.44 58.69
C ASP A 329 47.97 -23.57 58.85
N ALA A 330 47.59 -23.91 60.09
CA ALA A 330 46.53 -24.88 60.33
C ALA A 330 45.16 -24.37 59.83
N ASP A 331 44.29 -25.25 59.32
CA ASP A 331 42.98 -24.83 58.78
C ASP A 331 42.15 -24.01 59.77
N ILE A 332 42.24 -24.32 61.08
CA ILE A 332 41.61 -23.53 62.13
C ILE A 332 42.62 -23.27 63.24
N THR A 333 42.71 -22.03 63.72
CA THR A 333 43.45 -21.68 64.93
C THR A 333 42.58 -20.93 65.92
N PHE A 334 42.87 -21.05 67.21
CA PHE A 334 42.13 -20.36 68.27
C PHE A 334 42.99 -20.16 69.52
N ILE A 335 42.53 -19.34 70.45
CA ILE A 335 43.19 -19.04 71.72
C ILE A 335 42.38 -19.61 72.88
N HIS A 336 43.05 -20.32 73.78
CA HIS A 336 42.51 -20.80 75.04
C HIS A 336 43.53 -20.53 76.15
N TYR A 337 43.14 -19.80 77.20
CA TYR A 337 44.04 -19.35 78.28
C TYR A 337 45.39 -18.79 77.78
N ASN A 338 45.32 -17.80 76.88
CA ASN A 338 46.48 -17.13 76.26
C ASN A 338 47.43 -18.04 75.48
N LYS A 339 47.06 -19.30 75.22
CA LYS A 339 47.82 -20.23 74.38
C LYS A 339 47.11 -20.41 73.05
N LYS A 340 47.88 -20.38 71.96
CA LYS A 340 47.36 -20.64 70.61
C LYS A 340 47.33 -22.15 70.33
N TYR A 341 46.20 -22.61 69.81
CA TYR A 341 45.91 -23.97 69.40
C TYR A 341 45.58 -24.01 67.92
N ALA A 342 45.70 -25.19 67.32
CA ALA A 342 45.47 -25.43 65.90
C ALA A 342 44.73 -26.74 65.64
N ILE A 343 43.93 -26.77 64.58
CA ILE A 343 43.27 -27.97 64.06
C ILE A 343 43.55 -28.03 62.57
N GLU A 344 44.09 -29.15 62.12
CA GLU A 344 44.29 -29.44 60.69
C GLU A 344 43.25 -30.48 60.25
N ILE A 345 42.54 -30.22 59.17
CA ILE A 345 41.44 -31.03 58.64
C ILE A 345 41.88 -31.70 57.34
N GLU A 346 41.93 -33.02 57.37
CA GLU A 346 42.53 -33.82 56.32
C GLU A 346 41.48 -34.65 55.59
N THR A 347 41.42 -34.49 54.27
CA THR A 347 40.56 -35.31 53.39
C THR A 347 41.28 -36.50 52.76
N GLY A 348 42.58 -36.66 53.04
CA GLY A 348 43.38 -37.82 52.62
C GLY A 348 44.26 -37.60 51.39
N THR A 349 44.17 -36.45 50.74
CA THR A 349 45.04 -36.11 49.60
C THR A 349 46.49 -35.89 50.02
N LEU A 350 46.72 -35.38 51.25
CA LEU A 350 48.06 -35.03 51.72
C LEU A 350 48.94 -36.26 52.03
N LEU A 351 48.34 -37.41 52.39
CA LEU A 351 49.08 -38.68 52.60
C LEU A 351 49.84 -39.14 51.36
N ARG A 352 49.32 -38.85 50.16
CA ARG A 352 50.01 -39.17 48.90
C ARG A 352 51.21 -38.28 48.62
N LYS A 353 51.33 -37.16 49.35
CA LYS A 353 52.38 -36.15 49.21
C LYS A 353 53.24 -36.12 50.48
N GLU A 354 53.90 -37.23 50.78
CA GLU A 354 54.61 -37.46 52.05
C GLU A 354 55.55 -36.31 52.44
N ARG A 355 56.32 -35.75 51.50
CA ARG A 355 57.20 -34.60 51.76
C ARG A 355 56.42 -33.36 52.24
N GLN A 356 55.28 -33.07 51.62
CA GLN A 356 54.42 -31.94 52.01
C GLN A 356 53.81 -32.18 53.40
N LEU A 357 53.34 -33.41 53.66
CA LEU A 357 52.85 -33.79 54.98
C LEU A 357 53.91 -33.63 56.06
N LYS A 358 55.13 -34.15 55.85
CA LYS A 358 56.25 -34.01 56.80
C LYS A 358 56.58 -32.55 57.07
N ASN A 359 56.63 -31.72 56.03
CA ASN A 359 56.87 -30.28 56.18
C ASN A 359 55.76 -29.58 56.98
N LYS A 360 54.49 -29.91 56.71
CA LYS A 360 53.34 -29.37 57.43
C LYS A 360 53.38 -29.77 58.90
N VAL A 361 53.63 -31.05 59.19
CA VAL A 361 53.77 -31.58 60.56
C VAL A 361 54.92 -30.90 61.30
N HIS A 362 56.08 -30.73 60.65
CA HIS A 362 57.22 -30.01 61.22
C HIS A 362 56.86 -28.56 61.58
N TYR A 363 56.21 -27.85 60.65
CA TYR A 363 55.72 -26.50 60.90
C TYR A 363 54.73 -26.44 62.08
N LEU A 364 53.74 -27.34 62.14
CA LEU A 364 52.74 -27.36 63.21
C LEU A 364 53.37 -27.70 64.57
N ASN A 365 54.33 -28.62 64.62
CA ASN A 365 55.07 -28.96 65.84
C ASN A 365 55.91 -27.78 66.35
N ASN A 366 56.55 -27.03 65.45
CA ASN A 366 57.32 -25.85 65.84
C ASN A 366 56.41 -24.72 66.33
N LYS A 367 55.29 -24.46 65.64
CA LYS A 367 54.41 -23.32 65.92
C LYS A 367 53.44 -23.58 67.09
N TYR A 368 52.92 -24.80 67.21
CA TYR A 368 51.90 -25.19 68.18
C TYR A 368 52.31 -26.41 69.02
N PRO A 369 53.47 -26.41 69.71
CA PRO A 369 54.02 -27.60 70.35
C PRO A 369 53.01 -28.27 71.30
N LYS A 370 52.60 -29.51 70.94
CA LYS A 370 51.60 -30.32 71.64
C LYS A 370 50.20 -29.69 71.77
N ARG A 371 49.86 -28.68 70.96
CA ARG A 371 48.59 -27.93 70.98
C ARG A 371 47.86 -27.94 69.63
N TRP A 372 48.08 -29.01 68.86
CA TRP A 372 47.39 -29.21 67.60
C TRP A 372 47.06 -30.68 67.38
N PHE A 373 46.05 -30.95 66.56
CA PHE A 373 45.68 -32.30 66.16
C PHE A 373 45.01 -32.33 64.77
N PHE A 374 45.02 -33.50 64.15
CA PHE A 374 44.35 -33.77 62.88
C PHE A 374 42.89 -34.19 63.08
N VAL A 375 41.99 -33.68 62.24
CA VAL A 375 40.65 -34.21 62.03
C VAL A 375 40.61 -34.85 60.65
N VAL A 376 40.43 -36.16 60.57
CA VAL A 376 40.37 -36.87 59.30
C VAL A 376 38.91 -37.10 58.86
N SER A 377 38.62 -36.84 57.58
CA SER A 377 37.29 -37.09 57.00
C SER A 377 37.00 -38.59 56.84
N ASN A 378 38.04 -39.38 56.56
CA ASN A 378 37.95 -40.82 56.32
C ASN A 378 38.56 -41.61 57.50
N ARG A 379 37.74 -42.44 58.14
CA ARG A 379 38.12 -43.31 59.27
C ARG A 379 39.32 -44.22 58.94
N ASN A 380 39.40 -44.74 57.72
CA ASN A 380 40.45 -45.67 57.31
C ASN A 380 41.83 -45.00 57.25
N LEU A 381 41.88 -43.69 57.13
CA LEU A 381 43.13 -42.92 57.09
C LEU A 381 43.64 -42.55 58.48
N GLN A 382 42.80 -42.67 59.52
CA GLN A 382 43.16 -42.27 60.88
C GLN A 382 44.44 -42.97 61.37
N ALA A 383 44.56 -44.28 61.13
CA ALA A 383 45.73 -45.05 61.55
C ALA A 383 47.03 -44.55 60.91
N GLN A 384 46.95 -44.04 59.67
CA GLN A 384 48.11 -43.50 58.96
C GLN A 384 48.51 -42.13 59.51
N TYR A 385 47.54 -41.24 59.75
CA TYR A 385 47.79 -39.90 60.32
C TYR A 385 48.27 -39.95 61.78
N LYS A 386 47.86 -40.96 62.57
CA LYS A 386 48.33 -41.16 63.96
C LYS A 386 49.86 -41.24 64.09
N LYS A 387 50.57 -41.63 63.04
CA LYS A 387 52.05 -41.66 63.03
C LYS A 387 52.68 -40.27 63.11
N TYR A 388 51.92 -39.22 62.79
CA TYR A 388 52.41 -37.84 62.70
C TYR A 388 51.94 -36.94 63.83
N GLY A 389 50.93 -37.35 64.61
CA GLY A 389 50.40 -36.56 65.72
C GLY A 389 49.04 -37.06 66.22
N ILE A 390 48.46 -36.32 67.17
CA ILE A 390 47.12 -36.59 67.68
C ILE A 390 46.15 -36.51 66.49
N THR A 391 45.32 -37.54 66.32
CA THR A 391 44.42 -37.65 65.16
C THR A 391 43.06 -38.18 65.60
N THR A 392 42.00 -37.50 65.22
CA THR A 392 40.61 -37.88 65.54
C THR A 392 39.72 -37.95 64.30
N GLN A 393 38.59 -38.63 64.45
CA GLN A 393 37.55 -38.71 63.42
C GLN A 393 36.55 -37.57 63.61
N ARG A 394 35.83 -37.19 62.56
CA ARG A 394 34.79 -36.15 62.56
C ARG A 394 33.73 -36.26 63.68
N ASN A 395 33.40 -37.48 64.13
CA ASN A 395 32.43 -37.72 65.21
C ASN A 395 33.03 -37.66 66.64
N ARG A 396 34.35 -37.59 66.77
CA ARG A 396 35.07 -37.55 68.06
C ARG A 396 35.84 -36.25 68.27
N VAL A 397 35.61 -35.24 67.42
CA VAL A 397 36.29 -33.93 67.52
C VAL A 397 35.99 -33.27 68.86
N SER A 398 34.72 -33.26 69.30
CA SER A 398 34.30 -32.69 70.58
C SER A 398 35.01 -33.32 71.78
N GLU A 399 35.05 -34.66 71.87
CA GLU A 399 35.75 -35.39 72.93
C GLU A 399 37.27 -35.11 72.92
N THR A 400 37.85 -34.98 71.73
CA THR A 400 39.29 -34.74 71.57
C THR A 400 39.65 -33.31 71.96
N LEU A 401 38.82 -32.34 71.57
CA LEU A 401 38.93 -30.95 71.99
C LEU A 401 38.85 -30.83 73.51
N GLN A 402 37.82 -31.41 74.13
CA GLN A 402 37.65 -31.38 75.58
C GLN A 402 38.89 -31.92 76.31
N LYS A 403 39.39 -33.10 75.92
CA LYS A 403 40.60 -33.68 76.51
C LYS A 403 41.83 -32.80 76.30
N MET A 404 41.98 -32.18 75.12
CA MET A 404 43.11 -31.31 74.82
C MET A 404 43.08 -30.03 75.68
N LEU A 405 41.91 -29.43 75.87
CA LEU A 405 41.73 -28.21 76.66
C LEU A 405 41.88 -28.50 78.16
N GLU A 406 41.29 -29.57 78.68
CA GLU A 406 41.38 -29.96 80.09
C GLU A 406 42.81 -30.30 80.53
N ASN A 407 43.58 -31.02 79.72
CA ASN A 407 44.97 -31.38 80.04
C ASN A 407 45.93 -30.18 80.10
N THR A 408 45.49 -29.00 79.64
CA THR A 408 46.31 -27.79 79.71
C THR A 408 46.20 -27.07 81.06
N HIS A 409 45.22 -27.46 81.88
CA HIS A 409 45.13 -27.07 83.27
C HIS A 409 45.65 -28.23 84.14
N PRO A 410 46.75 -28.07 84.90
CA PRO A 410 46.88 -28.88 86.08
C PRO A 410 45.61 -28.60 86.90
N LYS A 411 44.79 -29.64 87.16
CA LYS A 411 43.67 -29.51 88.10
C LYS A 411 44.24 -28.80 89.32
N LYS A 412 43.76 -27.59 89.62
CA LYS A 412 43.97 -27.00 90.94
C LYS A 412 43.39 -28.02 91.90
N THR A 413 44.26 -28.83 92.48
CA THR A 413 43.95 -29.81 93.52
C THR A 413 43.30 -29.02 94.65
N GLY A 414 41.97 -29.09 94.80
CA GLY A 414 41.32 -28.54 95.99
C GLY A 414 39.99 -27.79 95.84
N VAL A 415 39.20 -27.93 94.76
CA VAL A 415 37.80 -27.43 94.79
C VAL A 415 36.85 -28.53 94.32
N LYS A 416 36.20 -29.20 95.29
CA LYS A 416 35.05 -30.08 95.04
C LYS A 416 33.93 -29.24 94.42
N ARG A 417 33.62 -29.45 93.14
CA ARG A 417 32.36 -28.94 92.56
C ARG A 417 31.22 -29.73 93.20
N GLN A 418 30.41 -29.07 94.02
CA GLN A 418 29.08 -29.57 94.37
C GLN A 418 28.25 -29.58 93.09
N HIS A 419 27.76 -30.76 92.71
CA HIS A 419 26.70 -30.89 91.71
C HIS A 419 25.43 -30.29 92.32
N THR A 420 24.85 -29.30 91.66
CA THR A 420 23.44 -28.95 91.85
C THR A 420 22.68 -29.60 90.71
N ASP A 421 21.69 -30.39 91.09
CA ASP A 421 20.80 -31.19 90.23
C ASP A 421 19.92 -30.34 89.29
#